data_AF-A0A7V8LL63-F1
#
_entry.id   AF-A0A7V8LL63-F1
#
_cell.length_a   1.000
_cell.length_b   1.000
_cell.length_c   1.000
_cell.angle_alpha   90.00
_cell.angle_beta   90.00
_cell.angle_gamma   90.00
#
_symmetry.space_group_name_H-M   'P 1'
#
loop_
_entity.id
_entity.type
_entity.pdbx_description
1 polymer ?
#
loop_
_entity_poly.entity_id
_entity_poly.type
_entity_poly.pdbx_seq_one_letter_code
_entity_poly.pdbx_strand_id
1 'polypeptide(L)'
;MIVIGLVLFLALWPYLLGTFIAVQCGAWNPSTTRFVVGWCFEVVYIAILVAAYVSSRHQSALRAAEEARRMAELTASGVVYQVNRARSVVYRHGTCTMNHRSAEVAGRCGKSATPVAGYSSGQITASGTTAMDHPVINRLDFAWPVGILVVGLIVGVVIFIADPIHSPAGDAAANPCPAQMAATETITMPGLIGQNAGGVERRLKSLGLTSVELSSANPNYKSVWKASNWTVVSTDPGPGCLIGLHYPVTVYVTK
;
A
#
# COMPACT_ATOMS: atom_id res chain seq x y z
N MET A 1 -4.03 22.08 -4.18
CA MET A 1 -5.13 21.34 -3.54
C MET A 1 -5.58 20.15 -4.39
N ILE A 2 -6.09 20.35 -5.61
CA ILE A 2 -6.58 19.24 -6.47
C ILE A 2 -5.51 18.19 -6.80
N VAL A 3 -4.31 18.62 -7.21
CA VAL A 3 -3.20 17.69 -7.55
C VAL A 3 -2.77 16.86 -6.35
N ILE A 4 -2.67 17.46 -5.17
CA ILE A 4 -2.31 16.77 -3.93
C ILE A 4 -3.39 15.75 -3.56
N GLY A 5 -4.66 16.12 -3.67
CA GLY A 5 -5.78 15.20 -3.44
C GLY A 5 -5.78 14.01 -4.39
N LEU A 6 -5.48 14.22 -5.68
CA LEU A 6 -5.36 13.16 -6.68
C LEU A 6 -4.20 12.22 -6.37
N VAL A 7 -3.03 12.74 -5.98
CA VAL A 7 -1.87 11.94 -5.62
C VAL A 7 -2.18 11.09 -4.38
N LEU A 8 -2.77 11.68 -3.35
CA LEU A 8 -3.17 10.95 -2.14
C LEU A 8 -4.22 9.88 -2.45
N PHE A 9 -5.19 10.18 -3.31
CA PHE A 9 -6.18 9.20 -3.74
C PHE A 9 -5.52 8.04 -4.48
N LEU A 10 -4.64 8.30 -5.45
CA LEU A 10 -3.90 7.26 -6.20
C LEU A 10 -2.90 6.47 -5.33
N ALA A 11 -2.49 7.02 -4.19
CA ALA A 11 -1.68 6.30 -3.22
C ALA A 11 -2.57 5.42 -2.32
N LEU A 12 -3.67 5.95 -1.76
CA LEU A 12 -4.48 5.24 -0.77
C LEU A 12 -5.60 4.37 -1.35
N TRP A 13 -5.91 4.49 -2.64
CA TRP A 13 -7.01 3.73 -3.25
C TRP A 13 -6.92 2.20 -3.08
N PRO A 14 -5.76 1.50 -3.07
CA PRO A 14 -5.72 0.06 -2.91
C PRO A 14 -6.09 -0.34 -1.48
N TYR A 15 -5.57 0.39 -0.49
CA TYR A 15 -5.99 0.25 0.91
C TYR A 15 -7.50 0.46 1.06
N LEU A 16 -8.05 1.53 0.48
CA LEU A 16 -9.49 1.80 0.52
C LEU A 16 -10.30 0.68 -0.14
N LEU A 17 -9.83 0.16 -1.28
CA LEU A 17 -10.46 -0.97 -1.97
C LEU A 17 -10.45 -2.24 -1.10
N GLY A 18 -9.31 -2.59 -0.49
CA GLY A 18 -9.21 -3.74 0.40
C GLY A 18 -10.14 -3.62 1.61
N THR A 19 -10.19 -2.44 2.22
CA THR A 19 -11.10 -2.20 3.37
C THR A 19 -12.57 -2.24 2.99
N PHE A 20 -12.92 -1.87 1.75
CA PHE A 20 -14.28 -1.96 1.21
C PHE A 20 -14.68 -3.42 0.96
N ILE A 21 -13.83 -4.20 0.30
CA ILE A 21 -14.08 -5.63 0.04
C ILE A 21 -14.28 -6.37 1.37
N ALA A 22 -13.45 -6.07 2.36
CA ALA A 22 -13.58 -6.66 3.68
C ALA A 22 -14.98 -6.41 4.29
N VAL A 23 -15.56 -5.20 4.17
CA VAL A 23 -16.94 -4.94 4.62
C VAL A 23 -17.95 -5.80 3.89
N GLN A 24 -17.83 -5.91 2.57
CA GLN A 24 -18.76 -6.72 1.77
C GLN A 24 -18.67 -8.21 2.13
N CYS A 25 -17.50 -8.66 2.58
CA CYS A 25 -17.30 -10.00 3.13
C CYS A 25 -17.70 -10.13 4.61
N GLY A 26 -18.36 -9.13 5.19
CA GLY A 26 -18.87 -9.17 6.57
C GLY A 26 -17.85 -8.75 7.63
N ALA A 27 -16.70 -8.19 7.25
CA ALA A 27 -15.75 -7.67 8.23
C ALA A 27 -16.31 -6.45 8.96
N TRP A 28 -16.22 -6.49 10.28
CA TRP A 28 -16.76 -5.50 11.20
C TRP A 28 -16.12 -4.10 11.01
N ASN A 29 -16.83 -3.03 11.36
CA ASN A 29 -16.30 -1.66 11.38
C ASN A 29 -16.21 -1.09 12.82
N PRO A 30 -15.01 -0.92 13.40
CA PRO A 30 -13.66 -1.29 12.91
C PRO A 30 -13.30 -2.78 13.13
N SER A 31 -12.50 -3.38 12.25
CA SER A 31 -11.97 -4.75 12.43
C SER A 31 -10.57 -4.94 11.88
N THR A 32 -9.83 -5.86 12.50
CA THR A 32 -8.50 -6.32 12.05
C THR A 32 -8.54 -6.84 10.61
N THR A 33 -9.62 -7.52 10.21
CA THR A 33 -9.79 -8.01 8.84
C THR A 33 -9.77 -6.86 7.83
N ARG A 34 -10.41 -5.71 8.10
CA ARG A 34 -10.38 -4.57 7.17
C ARG A 34 -8.99 -3.95 7.05
N PHE A 35 -8.30 -3.83 8.18
CA PHE A 35 -6.94 -3.32 8.21
C PHE A 35 -5.97 -4.24 7.45
N VAL A 36 -6.00 -5.55 7.74
CA VAL A 36 -5.15 -6.54 7.09
C VAL A 36 -5.43 -6.63 5.59
N VAL A 37 -6.70 -6.73 5.19
CA VAL A 37 -7.06 -6.81 3.76
C VAL A 37 -6.68 -5.51 3.03
N GLY A 38 -6.84 -4.35 3.66
CA GLY A 38 -6.35 -3.08 3.12
C GLY A 38 -4.84 -3.12 2.84
N TRP A 39 -4.05 -3.56 3.80
CA TRP A 39 -2.59 -3.68 3.63
C TRP A 39 -2.16 -4.74 2.62
N CYS A 40 -2.88 -5.87 2.51
CA CYS A 40 -2.57 -6.88 1.49
C CYS A 40 -2.66 -6.29 0.08
N PHE A 41 -3.69 -5.50 -0.21
CA PHE A 41 -3.85 -4.83 -1.50
C PHE A 41 -2.79 -3.75 -1.71
N GLU A 42 -2.49 -2.96 -0.67
CA GLU A 42 -1.47 -1.91 -0.71
C GLU A 42 -0.07 -2.48 -1.02
N VAL A 43 0.34 -3.54 -0.33
CA VAL A 43 1.67 -4.15 -0.51
C VAL A 43 1.82 -4.73 -1.92
N VAL A 44 0.78 -5.43 -2.42
CA VAL A 44 0.80 -5.98 -3.78
C VAL A 44 0.88 -4.86 -4.82
N TYR A 45 0.10 -3.79 -4.64
CA TYR A 45 0.13 -2.63 -5.53
C TYR A 45 1.53 -1.99 -5.57
N ILE A 46 2.15 -1.75 -4.42
CA ILE A 46 3.49 -1.15 -4.36
C ILE A 46 4.53 -2.08 -4.98
N ALA A 47 4.44 -3.39 -4.76
CA ALA A 47 5.35 -4.36 -5.38
C ALA A 47 5.28 -4.31 -6.92
N ILE A 48 4.07 -4.20 -7.48
CA ILE A 48 3.86 -4.03 -8.93
C ILE A 48 4.49 -2.72 -9.42
N LEU A 49 4.29 -1.62 -8.71
CA LEU A 49 4.88 -0.32 -9.08
C LEU A 49 6.41 -0.37 -9.06
N VAL A 50 7.01 -0.98 -8.04
CA VAL A 50 8.47 -1.16 -7.96
C VAL A 50 8.97 -2.03 -9.12
N ALA A 51 8.31 -3.16 -9.40
CA ALA A 51 8.68 -4.02 -10.51
C ALA A 51 8.57 -3.30 -11.86
N ALA A 52 7.51 -2.52 -12.09
CA ALA A 52 7.33 -1.72 -13.28
C ALA A 52 8.40 -0.63 -13.41
N TYR A 53 8.74 0.04 -12.31
CA TYR A 53 9.80 1.04 -12.27
C TYR A 53 11.17 0.46 -12.63
N VAL A 54 11.55 -0.66 -11.99
CA VAL A 54 12.82 -1.35 -12.27
C VAL A 54 12.86 -1.83 -13.72
N SER A 55 11.76 -2.42 -14.21
CA SER A 55 11.65 -2.88 -15.60
C SER A 55 11.79 -1.73 -16.60
N SER A 56 11.17 -0.58 -16.33
CA SER A 56 11.29 0.61 -17.17
C SER A 56 12.72 1.14 -17.23
N ARG A 57 13.43 1.16 -16.09
CA ARG A 57 14.85 1.55 -16.04
C ARG A 57 15.74 0.60 -16.82
N HIS A 58 15.52 -0.72 -16.67
CA HIS A 58 16.28 -1.72 -17.42
C HIS A 58 16.04 -1.60 -18.93
N GLN A 59 14.79 -1.43 -19.35
CA GLN A 59 14.46 -1.20 -20.76
C GLN A 59 15.06 0.10 -21.30
N SER A 60 15.14 1.15 -20.50
CA SER A 60 15.76 2.41 -20.89
C SER A 60 17.27 2.26 -21.08
N ALA A 61 17.94 1.49 -20.20
CA ALA A 61 19.37 1.19 -20.33
C ALA A 61 19.66 0.33 -21.56
N LEU A 62 18.82 -0.69 -21.84
CA LEU A 62 18.92 -1.50 -23.05
C LEU A 62 18.75 -0.64 -24.32
N ARG A 63 17.75 0.24 -24.34
CA ARG A 63 17.53 1.17 -25.47
C ARG A 63 18.74 2.08 -25.68
N ALA A 64 19.31 2.65 -24.61
CA ALA A 64 20.51 3.47 -24.70
C ALA A 64 21.73 2.68 -25.22
N ALA A 65 21.90 1.42 -24.81
CA ALA A 65 22.97 0.56 -25.29
C ALA A 65 22.82 0.21 -26.78
N GLU A 66 21.60 -0.08 -27.22
CA GLU A 66 21.29 -0.36 -28.64
C GLU A 66 21.53 0.88 -29.51
N GLU A 67 21.06 2.05 -29.06
CA GLU A 67 21.30 3.33 -29.74
C GLU A 67 22.79 3.66 -29.83
N ALA A 68 23.56 3.41 -28.77
CA ALA A 68 25.01 3.60 -28.76
C ALA A 68 25.72 2.66 -29.76
N ARG A 69 25.31 1.39 -29.85
CA ARG A 69 25.85 0.43 -30.83
C ARG A 69 25.53 0.87 -32.26
N ARG A 70 24.28 1.25 -32.52
CA ARG A 70 23.86 1.75 -33.84
C ARG A 70 24.62 3.00 -34.24
N MET A 71 24.84 3.93 -33.31
CA MET A 71 25.65 5.12 -33.55
C MET A 71 27.13 4.75 -33.84
N ALA A 72 27.70 3.78 -33.13
CA ALA A 72 29.05 3.30 -33.39
C ALA A 72 29.20 2.65 -34.79
N GLU A 73 28.22 1.88 -35.23
CA GLU A 73 28.21 1.27 -36.58
C GLU A 73 28.07 2.32 -37.69
N LEU A 74 27.19 3.30 -37.52
CA LEU A 74 27.08 4.45 -38.44
C LEU A 74 28.37 5.28 -38.49
N THR A 75 29.05 5.40 -37.35
CA THR A 75 30.36 6.06 -37.25
C THR A 75 31.45 5.24 -37.94
N ALA A 76 31.46 3.91 -37.79
CA ALA A 76 32.46 3.03 -38.40
C ALA A 76 32.28 2.90 -39.91
N SER A 77 31.04 2.84 -40.40
CA SER A 77 30.72 2.72 -41.83
C SER A 77 30.96 4.00 -42.62
N GLY A 78 31.11 5.15 -41.95
CA GLY A 78 31.33 6.45 -42.61
C GLY A 78 30.14 6.94 -43.44
N VAL A 79 28.99 6.27 -43.36
CA VAL A 79 27.78 6.62 -44.09
C VAL A 79 27.19 7.92 -43.54
N VAL A 80 26.61 8.73 -44.43
CA VAL A 80 25.88 9.94 -44.02
C VAL A 80 24.56 9.53 -43.39
N TYR A 81 24.33 9.89 -42.13
CA TYR A 81 23.09 9.64 -41.41
C TYR A 81 22.47 10.92 -40.88
N GLN A 82 21.15 10.90 -40.75
CA GLN A 82 20.35 12.02 -40.27
C GLN A 82 20.21 11.96 -38.75
N VAL A 83 20.46 13.08 -38.09
CA VAL A 83 20.23 13.27 -36.65
C VAL A 83 19.19 14.35 -36.47
N ASN A 84 18.04 13.98 -35.90
CA ASN A 84 16.98 14.93 -35.57
C ASN A 84 17.24 15.50 -34.17
N ARG A 85 17.49 16.81 -34.09
CA ARG A 85 17.68 17.53 -32.82
C ARG A 85 16.53 18.50 -32.64
N ALA A 86 15.49 18.13 -31.88
CA ALA A 86 14.34 18.93 -31.44
C ALA A 86 13.66 19.90 -32.46
N ARG A 87 14.38 20.87 -33.02
CA ARG A 87 13.94 21.85 -34.04
C ARG A 87 14.78 21.89 -35.33
N SER A 88 15.83 21.10 -35.46
CA SER A 88 16.65 21.06 -36.68
C SER A 88 17.06 19.64 -37.06
N VAL A 89 17.11 19.41 -38.37
CA VAL A 89 17.66 18.21 -38.97
C VAL A 89 19.11 18.49 -39.33
N VAL A 90 20.01 17.63 -38.87
CA VAL A 90 21.44 17.74 -39.13
C VAL A 90 21.94 16.44 -39.72
N TYR A 91 22.80 16.52 -40.74
CA TYR A 91 23.43 15.35 -41.34
C TYR A 91 24.86 15.22 -40.79
N ARG A 92 25.22 14.00 -40.38
CA ARG A 92 26.56 13.64 -39.85
C ARG A 92 27.08 12.41 -40.56
N HIS A 93 28.40 12.22 -40.55
CA HIS A 93 29.03 11.03 -41.10
C HIS A 93 30.28 10.70 -40.28
N GLY A 94 30.55 9.41 -40.10
CA GLY A 94 31.76 8.94 -39.43
C GLY A 94 32.04 9.65 -38.09
N THR A 95 33.30 10.00 -37.87
CA THR A 95 33.78 10.77 -36.70
C THR A 95 33.71 12.30 -36.91
N CYS A 96 33.03 12.79 -37.94
CA CYS A 96 32.94 14.22 -38.23
C CYS A 96 32.18 14.95 -37.11
N THR A 97 32.85 15.91 -36.46
CA THR A 97 32.29 16.72 -35.39
C THR A 97 31.46 17.90 -35.90
N MET A 98 31.55 18.20 -37.20
CA MET A 98 30.81 19.28 -37.86
C MET A 98 29.40 18.86 -38.26
N ASN A 99 28.47 19.81 -38.17
CA ASN A 99 27.07 19.62 -38.53
C ASN A 99 26.85 20.05 -39.98
N HIS A 100 26.26 19.19 -40.82
CA HIS A 100 25.93 19.53 -42.20
C HIS A 100 24.44 19.81 -42.38
N ARG A 101 24.12 20.80 -43.22
CA ARG A 101 22.75 21.23 -43.51
C ARG A 101 22.03 20.30 -44.50
N SER A 102 22.76 19.56 -45.33
CA SER A 102 22.21 18.58 -46.28
C SER A 102 23.09 17.34 -46.40
N ALA A 103 22.52 16.24 -46.88
CA ALA A 103 23.22 14.96 -47.06
C ALA A 103 24.36 15.07 -48.09
N GLU A 104 24.18 15.87 -49.14
CA GLU A 104 25.18 16.08 -50.19
C GLU A 104 26.40 16.88 -49.69
N VAL A 105 26.19 17.78 -48.73
CA VAL A 105 27.28 18.53 -48.09
C VAL A 105 28.07 17.60 -47.16
N ALA A 106 27.39 16.75 -46.40
CA ALA A 106 28.04 15.75 -45.56
C ALA A 106 28.86 14.74 -46.38
N GLY A 107 28.30 14.20 -47.47
CA GLY A 107 29.00 13.22 -48.32
C GLY A 107 30.23 13.77 -49.06
N ARG A 108 30.37 15.10 -49.15
CA ARG A 108 31.53 15.78 -49.75
C ARG A 108 32.61 16.16 -48.74
N CYS A 109 32.28 16.22 -47.45
CA CYS A 109 33.21 16.66 -46.40
C CYS A 109 34.48 15.80 -46.27
N GLY A 110 34.45 14.53 -46.71
CA GLY A 110 35.64 13.67 -46.81
C GLY A 110 36.33 13.65 -48.17
N LYS A 111 35.69 14.15 -49.24
CA LYS A 111 36.23 14.10 -50.61
C LYS A 111 37.16 15.27 -50.95
N SER A 112 37.11 16.34 -50.16
CA SER A 112 37.90 17.57 -50.37
C SER A 112 39.10 17.71 -49.41
N ALA A 113 39.33 16.75 -48.52
CA ALA A 113 40.53 16.72 -47.68
C ALA A 113 41.71 16.08 -48.43
N THR A 114 42.29 16.81 -49.37
CA THR A 114 43.69 16.57 -49.76
C THR A 114 44.53 16.72 -48.48
N PRO A 115 45.41 15.77 -48.12
CA PRO A 115 46.23 15.92 -46.93
C PRO A 115 47.15 17.11 -47.12
N VAL A 116 46.92 18.20 -46.39
CA VAL A 116 47.90 19.26 -46.26
C VAL A 116 49.03 18.69 -45.41
N ALA A 117 50.11 18.31 -46.09
CA ALA A 117 51.38 18.00 -45.45
C ALA A 117 51.82 19.23 -44.64
N GLY A 118 51.78 19.12 -43.31
CA GLY A 118 52.26 20.18 -42.44
C GLY A 118 51.39 20.46 -41.21
N TYR A 119 51.05 19.43 -40.43
CA TYR A 119 50.80 19.66 -39.01
C TYR A 119 51.33 18.46 -38.22
N SER A 120 52.42 18.70 -37.48
CA SER A 120 53.05 17.68 -36.65
C SER A 120 52.07 17.23 -35.57
N SER A 121 52.01 15.92 -35.34
CA SER A 121 51.33 15.33 -34.19
C SER A 121 51.92 15.86 -32.88
N GLY A 122 51.38 16.98 -32.41
CA GLY A 122 51.48 17.38 -31.02
C GLY A 122 50.57 16.46 -30.21
N GLN A 123 51.15 15.36 -29.74
CA GLN A 123 50.86 14.69 -28.48
C GLN A 123 49.54 15.10 -27.81
N ILE A 124 48.42 14.57 -28.31
CA ILE A 124 47.25 14.38 -27.46
C ILE A 124 47.57 13.12 -26.68
N THR A 125 47.98 13.32 -25.42
CA THR A 125 48.11 12.27 -24.42
C THR A 125 46.85 11.43 -24.46
N ALA A 126 47.01 10.18 -24.90
CA ALA A 126 46.06 9.13 -24.65
C ALA A 126 46.00 8.92 -23.14
N SER A 127 45.20 9.71 -22.43
CA SER A 127 44.63 9.29 -21.15
C SER A 127 43.56 8.25 -21.47
N GLY A 128 44.06 7.05 -21.77
CA GLY A 128 43.31 5.83 -21.65
C GLY A 128 42.96 5.65 -20.18
N THR A 129 41.76 6.07 -19.83
CA THR A 129 40.93 5.35 -18.86
C THR A 129 39.56 5.24 -19.47
N THR A 130 39.41 4.28 -20.39
CA THR A 130 38.18 3.49 -20.49
C THR A 130 38.01 2.73 -19.17
N ALA A 131 37.67 3.45 -18.11
CA ALA A 131 36.91 2.83 -17.05
C ALA A 131 35.52 2.64 -17.67
N MET A 132 35.06 1.39 -17.77
CA MET A 132 33.63 1.14 -17.86
C MET A 132 33.01 1.96 -16.73
N ASP A 133 32.36 3.06 -17.08
CA ASP A 133 31.51 3.78 -16.17
C ASP A 133 30.29 2.88 -16.01
N HIS A 134 30.42 1.87 -15.14
CA HIS A 134 29.27 1.18 -14.59
C HIS A 134 28.35 2.28 -14.09
N PRO A 135 27.06 2.30 -14.48
CA PRO A 135 26.15 3.24 -13.88
C PRO A 135 26.22 2.98 -12.38
N VAL A 136 26.86 3.90 -11.66
CA VAL A 136 26.78 3.96 -10.21
C VAL A 136 25.32 4.28 -9.98
N ILE A 137 24.52 3.21 -9.83
CA ILE A 137 23.15 3.29 -9.37
C ILE A 137 23.29 3.96 -8.01
N ASN A 138 23.05 5.27 -7.97
CA ASN A 138 23.09 6.03 -6.73
C ASN A 138 22.16 5.29 -5.77
N ARG A 139 22.73 4.68 -4.71
CA ARG A 139 21.96 4.01 -3.66
C ARG A 139 20.86 4.90 -3.08
N LEU A 140 20.97 6.23 -3.26
CA LEU A 140 19.97 7.22 -2.90
C LEU A 140 18.67 7.17 -3.73
N ASP A 141 18.71 6.80 -5.02
CA ASP A 141 17.52 6.79 -5.87
C ASP A 141 16.55 5.65 -5.51
N PHE A 142 17.06 4.63 -4.81
CA PHE A 142 16.28 3.49 -4.30
C PHE A 142 15.92 3.63 -2.80
N ALA A 143 16.49 4.61 -2.09
CA ALA A 143 16.35 4.73 -0.65
C ALA A 143 14.99 5.35 -0.24
N TRP A 144 14.48 6.30 -1.01
CA TRP A 144 13.26 7.02 -0.64
C TRP A 144 11.96 6.20 -0.73
N PRO A 145 11.71 5.33 -1.75
CA PRO A 145 10.47 4.55 -1.80
C PRO A 145 10.50 3.39 -0.79
N VAL A 146 11.67 2.80 -0.55
CA VAL A 146 11.86 1.79 0.52
C VAL A 146 11.70 2.43 1.89
N GLY A 147 12.19 3.65 2.08
CA GLY A 147 12.00 4.42 3.31
C GLY A 147 10.53 4.68 3.62
N ILE A 148 9.73 5.07 2.63
CA ILE A 148 8.28 5.28 2.80
C ILE A 148 7.57 3.97 3.15
N LEU A 149 7.92 2.86 2.50
CA LEU A 149 7.36 1.54 2.80
C LEU A 149 7.68 1.11 4.23
N VAL A 150 8.94 1.25 4.66
CA VAL A 150 9.38 0.86 6.00
C VAL A 150 8.72 1.75 7.07
N VAL A 151 8.64 3.06 6.85
CA VAL A 151 7.96 3.98 7.78
C VAL A 151 6.46 3.69 7.82
N GLY A 152 5.81 3.46 6.68
CA GLY A 152 4.39 3.10 6.62
C GLY A 152 4.09 1.78 7.33
N LEU A 153 4.94 0.77 7.13
CA LEU A 153 4.84 -0.52 7.82
C LEU A 153 5.05 -0.37 9.32
N ILE A 154 6.08 0.36 9.76
CA ILE A 154 6.37 0.58 11.18
C ILE A 154 5.23 1.36 11.83
N VAL A 155 4.73 2.42 11.21
CA VAL A 155 3.58 3.18 11.75
C VAL A 155 2.33 2.32 11.81
N GLY A 156 2.05 1.52 10.77
CA GLY A 156 0.93 0.56 10.77
C GLY A 156 1.04 -0.47 11.89
N VAL A 157 2.24 -1.01 12.13
CA VAL A 157 2.51 -1.99 13.20
C VAL A 157 2.43 -1.33 14.58
N VAL A 158 2.97 -0.12 14.76
CA VAL A 158 2.89 0.61 16.03
C VAL A 158 1.45 0.95 16.39
N ILE A 159 0.63 1.38 15.41
CA ILE A 159 -0.81 1.62 15.64
C ILE A 159 -1.53 0.31 16.00
N PHE A 160 -1.19 -0.81 15.35
CA PHE A 160 -1.77 -2.12 15.65
C PHE A 160 -1.42 -2.63 17.06
N ILE A 161 -0.20 -2.35 17.55
CA ILE A 161 0.25 -2.74 18.89
C ILE A 161 -0.33 -1.81 19.98
N ALA A 162 -0.41 -0.51 19.70
CA ALA A 162 -0.83 0.49 20.68
C ALA A 162 -2.34 0.50 20.95
N ASP A 163 -3.17 0.03 20.02
CA ASP A 163 -4.63 -0.01 20.19
C ASP A 163 -5.22 -1.27 19.53
N PRO A 164 -5.14 -2.44 20.18
CA PRO A 164 -5.87 -3.61 19.69
C PRO A 164 -7.35 -3.24 19.67
N ILE A 165 -7.97 -3.32 18.50
CA ILE A 165 -9.36 -2.90 18.32
C ILE A 165 -10.26 -3.85 19.11
N HIS A 166 -10.65 -3.41 20.30
CA HIS A 166 -11.57 -4.07 21.18
C HIS A 166 -13.00 -3.84 20.69
N SER A 167 -13.79 -4.91 20.61
CA SER A 167 -15.23 -4.77 20.43
C SER A 167 -15.89 -4.76 21.81
N PRO A 168 -16.92 -3.93 22.05
CA PRO A 168 -17.62 -3.92 23.34
C PRO A 168 -18.10 -5.31 23.78
N ALA A 169 -18.48 -6.16 22.83
CA ALA A 169 -18.87 -7.54 23.09
C ALA A 169 -17.68 -8.46 23.43
N GLY A 170 -16.51 -8.23 22.82
CA GLY A 170 -15.27 -8.94 23.13
C GLY A 170 -14.73 -8.58 24.51
N ASP A 171 -14.79 -7.31 24.89
CA ASP A 171 -14.43 -6.84 26.24
C ASP A 171 -15.35 -7.45 27.29
N ALA A 172 -16.65 -7.43 27.03
CA ALA A 172 -17.66 -8.05 27.89
C ALA A 172 -17.43 -9.56 28.08
N ALA A 173 -17.03 -10.27 27.02
CA ALA A 173 -16.73 -11.71 27.11
C ALA A 173 -15.44 -12.00 27.90
N ALA A 174 -14.50 -11.06 27.93
CA ALA A 174 -13.25 -11.18 28.66
C ALA A 174 -13.38 -10.78 30.15
N ASN A 175 -14.49 -10.14 30.53
CA ASN A 175 -14.70 -9.72 31.91
C ASN A 175 -14.75 -10.94 32.85
N PRO A 176 -13.99 -10.92 33.96
CA PRO A 176 -14.05 -11.99 34.93
C PRO A 176 -15.43 -12.04 35.57
N CYS A 177 -15.88 -13.24 35.97
CA CYS A 177 -17.13 -13.35 36.72
C CYS A 177 -17.09 -12.47 37.97
N PRO A 178 -18.20 -11.80 38.32
CA PRO A 178 -18.27 -10.98 39.52
C PRO A 178 -17.93 -11.84 40.74
N ALA A 179 -17.11 -11.30 41.64
CA ALA A 179 -16.85 -11.93 42.92
C ALA A 179 -18.19 -12.07 43.65
N GLN A 180 -18.47 -13.28 44.16
CA GLN A 180 -19.69 -13.58 44.88
C GLN A 180 -19.75 -12.70 46.13
N MET A 181 -20.48 -11.61 46.06
CA MET A 181 -20.97 -10.94 47.25
C MET A 181 -21.99 -11.87 47.91
N ALA A 182 -22.11 -11.81 49.24
CA ALA A 182 -22.99 -12.65 50.06
C ALA A 182 -24.48 -12.40 49.73
N ALA A 183 -24.90 -12.77 48.52
CA ALA A 183 -26.25 -12.72 48.02
C ALA A 183 -26.91 -14.04 48.39
N THR A 184 -27.98 -13.94 49.18
CA THR A 184 -28.74 -15.09 49.70
C THR A 184 -29.41 -15.89 48.56
N GLU A 185 -29.61 -15.27 47.40
CA GLU A 185 -30.21 -15.88 46.22
C GLU A 185 -29.33 -15.60 45.00
N THR A 186 -28.79 -16.66 44.39
CA THR A 186 -27.93 -16.60 43.21
C THR A 186 -28.49 -17.43 42.07
N ILE A 187 -28.26 -16.97 40.85
CA ILE A 187 -28.66 -17.63 39.61
C ILE A 187 -27.42 -17.85 38.76
N THR A 188 -27.35 -19.00 38.09
CA THR A 188 -26.29 -19.27 37.10
C THR A 188 -26.67 -18.65 35.77
N MET A 189 -25.78 -17.83 35.21
CA MET A 189 -25.99 -17.16 33.93
C MET A 189 -26.08 -18.19 32.78
N PRO A 190 -27.20 -18.28 32.04
CA PRO A 190 -27.35 -19.26 30.97
C PRO A 190 -26.54 -18.88 29.72
N GLY A 191 -26.25 -19.88 28.88
CA GLY A 191 -25.70 -19.67 27.53
C GLY A 191 -26.75 -19.09 26.58
N LEU A 192 -26.55 -17.84 26.14
CA LEU A 192 -27.53 -17.07 25.36
C LEU A 192 -27.02 -16.63 23.99
N ILE A 193 -25.75 -16.88 23.69
CA ILE A 193 -25.10 -16.52 22.42
C ILE A 193 -25.82 -17.20 21.25
N GLY A 194 -26.08 -16.45 20.18
CA GLY A 194 -26.78 -16.92 18.98
C GLY A 194 -28.31 -16.92 19.09
N GLN A 195 -28.88 -16.57 20.25
CA GLN A 195 -30.33 -16.48 20.42
C GLN A 195 -30.86 -15.08 20.09
N ASN A 196 -32.17 -15.02 19.83
CA ASN A 196 -32.87 -13.77 19.60
C ASN A 196 -32.96 -12.92 20.88
N ALA A 197 -32.54 -11.65 20.81
CA ALA A 197 -32.42 -10.81 22.01
C ALA A 197 -33.76 -10.56 22.72
N GLY A 198 -34.87 -10.42 21.98
CA GLY A 198 -36.19 -10.26 22.59
C GLY A 198 -36.72 -11.52 23.31
N GLY A 199 -36.26 -12.70 22.90
CA GLY A 199 -36.50 -13.94 23.64
C GLY A 199 -35.62 -14.03 24.90
N VAL A 200 -34.35 -13.66 24.77
CA VAL A 200 -33.37 -13.68 25.85
C VAL A 200 -33.74 -12.73 26.98
N GLU A 201 -34.13 -11.49 26.66
CA GLU A 201 -34.53 -10.51 27.66
C GLU A 201 -35.72 -11.01 28.51
N ARG A 202 -36.74 -11.58 27.85
CA ARG A 202 -37.88 -12.18 28.56
C ARG A 202 -37.47 -13.37 29.42
N ARG A 203 -36.57 -14.22 28.93
CA ARG A 203 -36.05 -15.37 29.67
C ARG A 203 -35.28 -14.91 30.92
N LEU A 204 -34.40 -13.92 30.81
CA LEU A 204 -33.65 -13.39 31.95
C LEU A 204 -34.57 -12.75 32.99
N LYS A 205 -35.56 -11.96 32.55
CA LYS A 205 -36.58 -11.38 33.44
C LYS A 205 -37.43 -12.46 34.12
N SER A 206 -37.75 -13.55 33.44
CA SER A 206 -38.49 -14.68 34.03
C SER A 206 -37.70 -15.45 35.10
N LEU A 207 -36.36 -15.36 35.06
CA LEU A 207 -35.49 -15.91 36.10
C LEU A 207 -35.40 -15.00 37.34
N GLY A 208 -36.05 -13.82 37.32
CA GLY A 208 -36.05 -12.86 38.42
C GLY A 208 -35.03 -11.74 38.30
N LEU A 209 -34.24 -11.69 37.22
CA LEU A 209 -33.31 -10.60 36.97
C LEU A 209 -34.08 -9.33 36.59
N THR A 210 -34.03 -8.32 37.45
CA THR A 210 -34.76 -7.06 37.24
C THR A 210 -33.97 -6.04 36.42
N SER A 211 -32.64 -6.17 36.36
CA SER A 211 -31.73 -5.25 35.68
C SER A 211 -31.11 -5.93 34.47
N VAL A 212 -31.78 -5.85 33.32
CA VAL A 212 -31.28 -6.36 32.03
C VAL A 212 -31.26 -5.22 31.03
N GLU A 213 -30.07 -4.87 30.56
CA GLU A 213 -29.86 -3.84 29.55
C GLU A 213 -29.41 -4.47 28.22
N LEU A 214 -29.94 -3.95 27.12
CA LEU A 214 -29.54 -4.35 25.77
C LEU A 214 -28.62 -3.30 25.19
N SER A 215 -27.36 -3.68 24.97
CA SER A 215 -26.37 -2.82 24.33
C SER A 215 -26.06 -3.33 22.94
N SER A 216 -25.76 -2.42 22.01
CA SER A 216 -25.26 -2.87 20.72
C SER A 216 -23.83 -3.34 20.92
N ALA A 217 -23.53 -4.50 20.34
CA ALA A 217 -22.15 -4.92 20.19
C ALA A 217 -21.36 -3.92 19.33
N ASN A 218 -22.03 -3.13 18.48
CA ASN A 218 -21.44 -2.12 17.62
C ASN A 218 -21.31 -0.75 18.34
N PRO A 219 -20.08 -0.21 18.50
CA PRO A 219 -19.86 1.07 19.18
C PRO A 219 -20.50 2.27 18.46
N ASN A 220 -20.82 2.15 17.17
CA ASN A 220 -21.50 3.21 16.40
C ASN A 220 -23.03 3.21 16.57
N TYR A 221 -23.62 2.11 17.06
CA TYR A 221 -25.07 2.04 17.32
C TYR A 221 -25.32 2.20 18.81
N LYS A 222 -25.62 3.43 19.23
CA LYS A 222 -25.88 3.74 20.65
C LYS A 222 -27.18 3.14 21.20
N SER A 223 -28.03 2.52 20.38
CA SER A 223 -29.34 2.04 20.84
C SER A 223 -29.84 0.84 20.04
N VAL A 224 -30.40 -0.13 20.75
CA VAL A 224 -31.03 -1.33 20.19
C VAL A 224 -32.52 -1.05 19.98
N TRP A 225 -32.92 -0.80 18.73
CA TRP A 225 -34.32 -0.55 18.39
C TRP A 225 -34.97 -1.90 18.05
N LYS A 226 -35.99 -2.29 18.85
CA LYS A 226 -36.74 -3.56 18.74
C LYS A 226 -35.86 -4.81 18.89
N ALA A 227 -35.66 -5.24 20.15
CA ALA A 227 -34.83 -6.39 20.53
C ALA A 227 -35.06 -7.67 19.70
N SER A 228 -36.29 -7.93 19.26
CA SER A 228 -36.62 -9.13 18.46
C SER A 228 -35.96 -9.20 17.07
N ASN A 229 -35.32 -8.14 16.60
CA ASN A 229 -34.59 -8.13 15.32
C ASN A 229 -33.08 -8.36 15.47
N TRP A 230 -32.61 -8.60 16.69
CA TRP A 230 -31.19 -8.66 17.02
C TRP A 230 -30.83 -10.03 17.59
N THR A 231 -29.57 -10.41 17.39
CA THR A 231 -28.98 -11.67 17.85
C THR A 231 -27.94 -11.39 18.92
N VAL A 232 -27.96 -12.16 20.01
CA VAL A 232 -27.01 -12.02 21.12
C VAL A 232 -25.64 -12.55 20.70
N VAL A 233 -24.59 -11.77 20.94
CA VAL A 233 -23.20 -12.15 20.66
C VAL A 233 -22.36 -12.30 21.93
N SER A 234 -22.70 -11.58 23.00
CA SER A 234 -22.00 -11.63 24.28
C SER A 234 -22.91 -11.17 25.41
N THR A 235 -22.59 -11.56 26.64
CA THR A 235 -23.28 -11.12 27.85
C THR A 235 -22.24 -10.76 28.91
N ASP A 236 -22.49 -9.69 29.64
CA ASP A 236 -21.75 -9.34 30.84
C ASP A 236 -22.70 -9.39 32.04
N PRO A 237 -22.53 -10.34 32.98
CA PRO A 237 -21.44 -11.30 33.05
C PRO A 237 -21.63 -12.51 32.11
N GLY A 238 -20.54 -13.23 31.89
CA GLY A 238 -20.49 -14.37 30.96
C GLY A 238 -21.33 -15.57 31.40
N PRO A 239 -21.58 -16.52 30.48
CA PRO A 239 -22.32 -17.75 30.79
C PRO A 239 -21.58 -18.58 31.84
N GLY A 240 -22.32 -19.16 32.78
CA GLY A 240 -21.79 -19.94 33.91
C GLY A 240 -21.43 -19.11 35.14
N CYS A 241 -21.41 -17.78 35.07
CA CYS A 241 -21.20 -16.95 36.25
C CYS A 241 -22.39 -17.01 37.22
N LEU A 242 -22.12 -16.98 38.53
CA LEU A 242 -23.13 -16.89 39.57
C LEU A 242 -23.40 -15.42 39.89
N ILE A 243 -24.66 -15.00 39.72
CA ILE A 243 -25.09 -13.62 39.91
C ILE A 243 -26.26 -13.52 40.89
N GLY A 244 -26.31 -12.42 41.65
CA GLY A 244 -27.49 -12.08 42.44
C GLY A 244 -28.62 -11.53 41.57
N LEU A 245 -29.86 -11.63 42.05
CA LEU A 245 -31.08 -11.17 41.33
C LEU A 245 -31.07 -9.68 40.91
N HIS A 246 -30.35 -8.85 41.66
CA HIS A 246 -30.24 -7.40 41.40
C HIS A 246 -28.95 -7.02 40.68
N TYR A 247 -28.13 -7.98 40.26
CA TYR A 247 -26.91 -7.69 39.51
C TYR A 247 -27.29 -7.17 38.10
N PRO A 248 -26.69 -6.05 37.64
CA PRO A 248 -26.95 -5.54 36.30
C PRO A 248 -26.37 -6.48 35.25
N VAL A 249 -27.19 -6.94 34.32
CA VAL A 249 -26.77 -7.79 33.21
C VAL A 249 -26.87 -7.01 31.91
N THR A 250 -25.75 -6.86 31.22
CA THR A 250 -25.69 -6.23 29.90
C THR A 250 -25.61 -7.30 28.82
N VAL A 251 -26.57 -7.30 27.90
CA VAL A 251 -26.62 -8.23 26.78
C VAL A 251 -26.21 -7.49 25.52
N TYR A 252 -25.09 -7.90 24.93
CA TYR A 252 -24.56 -7.31 23.71
C TYR A 252 -25.11 -8.01 22.48
N VAL A 253 -25.67 -7.22 21.56
CA VAL A 253 -26.41 -7.74 20.40
C VAL A 253 -25.93 -7.17 19.08
N THR A 254 -26.02 -7.99 18.02
CA THR A 254 -25.72 -7.61 16.63
C THR A 254 -26.93 -7.82 15.73
N LYS A 255 -26.95 -7.13 14.59
CA LYS A 255 -27.94 -7.31 13.52
C LYS A 255 -27.28 -8.02 12.35
#